data_AF-A0A8T3A3M7-F1
#
_entry.id   AF-A0A8T3A3M7-F1
#
_cell.length_a   1.000
_cell.length_b   1.000
_cell.length_c   1.000
_cell.angle_alpha   90.00
_cell.angle_beta   90.00
_cell.angle_gamma   90.00
#
_symmetry.space_group_name_H-M   'P 1'
#
loop_
_entity.id
_entity.type
_entity.pdbx_description
1 polymer ?
#
loop_
_entity_poly.entity_id
_entity_poly.type
_entity_poly.pdbx_seq_one_letter_code
_entity_poly.pdbx_strand_id
1 'polypeptide(L)' 'MFDISARLLVDKEQKRVAFVEVGSDFIDVMFSFLTLPLGSIVRLFGKQSGLGSFDILYKSVEQLDVKHL' A
#
# COMPACT_ATOMS: atom_id res chain seq x y z
N MET A 1 21.84 8.53 7.14
CA MET A 1 20.86 8.01 6.16
C MET A 1 20.28 6.75 6.79
N PHE A 2 18.98 6.71 7.06
CA PHE A 2 18.35 5.50 7.62
C PHE A 2 18.27 4.45 6.51
N ASP A 3 18.90 3.30 6.72
CA ASP A 3 18.86 2.17 5.79
C ASP A 3 17.64 1.32 6.15
N ILE A 4 16.61 1.43 5.31
CA ILE A 4 15.39 0.64 5.46
C ILE A 4 15.62 -0.69 4.76
N SER A 5 15.86 -1.73 5.54
CA SER A 5 16.15 -3.08 5.04
C SER A 5 15.02 -4.05 5.38
N ALA A 6 14.80 -5.00 4.47
CA ALA A 6 13.80 -6.06 4.62
C ALA A 6 14.42 -7.40 4.24
N ARG A 7 14.20 -8.42 5.07
CA ARG A 7 14.61 -9.80 4.79
C ARG A 7 13.38 -10.60 4.34
N LEU A 8 13.47 -11.13 3.13
CA LEU A 8 12.38 -11.84 2.47
C LEU A 8 12.60 -13.34 2.56
N LEU A 9 11.60 -14.08 3.03
CA LEU A 9 11.53 -15.53 2.87
C LEU A 9 10.66 -15.83 1.65
N VAL A 10 11.28 -16.33 0.58
CA VAL A 10 10.62 -16.57 -0.70
C VAL A 10 10.44 -18.07 -0.92
N ASP A 11 9.19 -18.46 -1.13
CA ASP A 11 8.83 -19.78 -1.66
C ASP A 11 9.00 -19.75 -3.17
N LYS A 12 10.10 -20.33 -3.65
CA LYS A 12 10.48 -20.30 -5.06
C LYS A 12 9.62 -21.23 -5.92
N GLU A 13 9.09 -22.31 -5.35
CA GLU A 13 8.23 -23.25 -6.08
C GLU A 13 6.88 -22.61 -6.37
N GLN A 14 6.27 -21.99 -5.36
CA GLN A 14 5.01 -21.27 -5.49
C GLN A 14 5.18 -19.83 -6.02
N LYS A 15 6.41 -19.40 -6.30
CA LYS A 15 6.77 -18.06 -6.80
C LYS A 15 6.16 -16.92 -5.96
N ARG A 16 6.21 -17.05 -4.63
CA ARG A 16 5.61 -16.07 -3.70
C ARG A 16 6.55 -15.73 -2.56
N VAL A 17 6.37 -14.54 -2.00
CA VAL A 17 6.98 -14.15 -0.72
C VAL A 17 6.13 -14.75 0.40
N ALA A 18 6.70 -15.65 1.19
CA ALA A 18 6.01 -16.30 2.30
C ALA A 18 6.05 -15.45 3.57
N PHE A 19 7.19 -14.81 3.86
CA PHE A 19 7.36 -13.93 5.01
C PHE A 19 8.27 -12.75 4.68
N VAL A 20 8.06 -11.64 5.38
CA VAL A 20 8.94 -10.47 5.36
C VAL A 20 9.28 -10.11 6.81
N GLU A 21 10.57 -10.08 7.13
CA GLU A 21 11.09 -9.56 8.38
C GLU A 21 11.63 -8.16 8.13
N VAL A 22 11.16 -7.18 8.89
CA VAL A 22 11.47 -5.75 8.71
C VAL A 22 11.73 -5.08 10.05
N GLY A 23 12.54 -4.01 10.04
CA GLY A 23 12.74 -3.13 11.18
C GLY A 23 11.51 -2.28 11.50
N SER A 24 11.47 -1.72 12.72
CA SER A 24 10.37 -0.85 13.16
C SER A 24 10.25 0.43 12.33
N ASP A 25 11.38 0.93 11.83
CA ASP A 25 11.47 2.08 10.94
C ASP A 25 10.70 1.88 9.61
N PHE A 26 10.75 0.67 9.03
CA PHE A 26 9.93 0.33 7.86
C PHE A 26 8.43 0.40 8.19
N ILE A 27 8.06 -0.13 9.35
CA ILE A 27 6.67 -0.17 9.81
C ILE A 27 6.15 1.23 10.12
N ASP A 28 6.96 2.09 10.74
CA ASP A 28 6.61 3.48 11.04
C ASP A 28 6.36 4.26 9.74
N VAL A 29 7.20 4.08 8.72
CA VAL A 29 6.99 4.69 7.39
C VAL A 29 5.72 4.15 6.73
N MET A 30 5.50 2.83 6.73
CA MET A 30 4.27 2.22 6.22
C MET A 30 3.01 2.79 6.89
N PHE A 31 3.01 2.89 8.21
CA PHE A 31 1.86 3.42 8.95
C PHE A 31 1.71 4.93 8.84
N SER A 32 2.80 5.68 8.61
CA SER A 32 2.71 7.12 8.32
C SER A 32 1.86 7.41 7.07
N PHE A 33 1.81 6.50 6.09
CA PHE A 33 0.92 6.63 4.94
C PHE A 33 -0.56 6.48 5.33
N LEU A 34 -0.88 5.68 6.36
CA LEU A 34 -2.25 5.49 6.85
C LEU A 34 -2.76 6.66 7.69
N THR A 35 -1.86 7.49 8.24
CA THR A 35 -2.27 8.71 8.95
C THR A 35 -2.67 9.82 8.00
N LEU A 36 -2.20 9.76 6.75
CA LEU A 36 -2.58 10.70 5.70
C LEU A 36 -3.93 10.29 5.08
N PRO A 37 -4.80 11.25 4.75
CA PRO A 37 -6.05 10.96 4.05
C PRO A 37 -5.77 10.68 2.56
N LEU A 38 -5.10 9.56 2.26
CA LEU A 38 -4.62 9.21 0.91
C LEU A 38 -5.73 9.19 -0.13
N GLY A 39 -6.93 8.71 0.21
CA GLY A 39 -8.07 8.77 -0.70
C GLY A 39 -8.44 10.20 -1.09
N SER A 40 -8.31 11.16 -0.16
CA SER A 40 -8.54 12.58 -0.46
C SER A 40 -7.45 13.15 -1.36
N ILE A 41 -6.19 12.76 -1.13
CA ILE A 41 -5.07 13.15 -1.98
C ILE A 41 -5.30 12.64 -3.41
N VAL A 42 -5.58 11.34 -3.57
CA VAL A 42 -5.88 10.74 -4.87
C VAL A 42 -7.04 11.46 -5.58
N ARG A 43 -8.10 11.80 -4.84
CA ARG A 43 -9.23 12.58 -5.37
C ARG A 43 -8.83 13.97 -5.85
N LEU A 44 -7.99 14.70 -5.10
CA LEU A 44 -7.51 16.04 -5.47
C LEU A 44 -6.69 16.01 -6.75
N PHE A 45 -5.91 14.95 -6.98
CA PHE A 45 -5.17 14.72 -8.23
C PHE A 45 -6.04 14.13 -9.35
N GLY A 46 -7.36 14.30 -9.31
CA GLY A 46 -8.26 13.83 -10.36
C GLY A 46 -8.29 12.31 -10.51
N LYS A 47 -8.03 11.56 -9.43
CA LYS A 47 -7.95 10.08 -9.40
C LYS A 47 -6.77 9.51 -10.20
N GLN A 48 -5.77 10.35 -10.46
CA GLN A 48 -4.52 9.98 -11.11
C GLN A 48 -3.36 10.68 -10.39
N SER A 49 -3.12 10.27 -9.16
CA SER A 49 -2.09 10.82 -8.30
C SER A 49 -0.67 10.43 -8.71
N GLY A 50 -0.52 9.37 -9.53
CA GLY A 50 0.79 8.81 -9.81
C GLY A 50 1.37 8.01 -8.65
N LEU A 51 0.61 7.83 -7.55
CA LEU A 51 0.97 6.99 -6.40
C LEU A 51 0.72 5.50 -6.69
N GLY A 52 0.93 5.07 -7.94
CA GLY A 52 0.84 3.68 -8.37
C GLY A 52 -0.49 3.01 -8.02
N SER A 53 -0.43 1.99 -7.16
CA SER A 53 -1.57 1.14 -6.80
C SER A 53 -2.67 1.88 -6.03
N PHE A 54 -2.39 3.04 -5.45
CA PHE A 54 -3.41 3.83 -4.75
C PHE A 54 -4.48 4.40 -5.69
N ASP A 55 -4.13 4.74 -6.94
CA ASP A 55 -5.12 5.17 -7.94
C ASP A 55 -6.08 4.01 -8.29
N ILE A 56 -5.56 2.78 -8.32
CA ILE A 56 -6.34 1.56 -8.57
C ILE A 56 -7.24 1.27 -7.36
N LEU A 57 -6.68 1.30 -6.15
CA LEU A 57 -7.43 1.09 -4.91
C LEU A 57 -8.58 2.08 -4.77
N TYR A 58 -8.33 3.36 -5.03
CA TYR A 58 -9.37 4.40 -4.97
C TYR A 58 -10.53 4.09 -5.93
N LYS A 59 -10.21 3.71 -7.18
CA LYS A 59 -11.23 3.33 -8.17
C LYS A 59 -12.01 2.09 -7.74
N SER A 60 -11.34 1.07 -7.19
CA SER A 60 -12.01 -0.14 -6.70
C SER A 60 -12.97 0.16 -5.55
N VAL A 61 -12.59 1.03 -4.62
CA VAL A 61 -13.47 1.46 -3.52
C VAL A 61 -14.63 2.30 -4.03
N GLU A 62 -14.40 3.20 -5.00
CA GLU A 62 -15.47 4.01 -5.62
C GLU A 62 -16.50 3.15 -6.37
N GLN A 63 -16.05 2.03 -6.97
CA GLN A 63 -16.89 1.08 -7.70
C GLN A 63 -17.54 0.01 -6.81
N LEU A 64 -17.27 0.03 -5.50
CA LEU A 64 -17.84 -0.92 -4.56
C LEU A 64 -19.35 -0.65 -4.44
N ASP A 65 -20.19 -1.62 -4.83
CA ASP A 65 -21.64 -1.49 -4.71
C ASP A 65 -22.06 -1.53 -3.24
N VAL A 66 -22.80 -0.51 -2.80
CA VAL A 66 -23.32 -0.39 -1.43
C VAL A 66 -24.32 -1.50 -1.11
N LYS A 67 -24.87 -2.20 -2.11
CA LYS A 67 -25.77 -3.35 -1.92
C LYS A 67 -25.13 -4.57 -1.26
N HIS A 68 -23.81 -4.55 -1.03
CA HIS A 68 -23.07 -5.60 -0.34
C HIS A 68 -22.41 -5.12 0.97
N LEU A 69 -22.75 -3.92 1.44
CA LEU A 69 -22.46 -3.41 2.79
C LEU A 69 -23.71 -3.52 3.68
#